data_AF-A0A2W4XJN9-F1
#
_entry.id   AF-A0A2W4XJN9-F1
#
_cell.length_a   1.000
_cell.length_b   1.000
_cell.length_c   1.000
_cell.angle_alpha   90.00
_cell.angle_beta   90.00
_cell.angle_gamma   90.00
#
_symmetry.space_group_name_H-M   'P 1'
#
loop_
_entity.id
_entity.type
_entity.pdbx_description
1 polymer ?
#
loop_
_entity_poly.entity_id
_entity_poly.type
_entity_poly.pdbx_seq_one_letter_code
_entity_poly.pdbx_strand_id
1 'polypeptide(L)'
;MKDRLLSGLNTVLMFNLFFVLFCFAWFAVALIGRTMNIGLGFDLWYSLWEPVIMPSIGILMAGALLSGLFSWVSKKILTEP
;
A
#
# COMPACT_ATOMS: atom_id res chain seq x y z
N MET A 1 23.23 -5.33 -10.38
CA MET A 1 22.87 -5.58 -8.95
C MET A 1 21.65 -4.76 -8.52
N LYS A 2 21.51 -3.50 -8.98
CA LYS A 2 20.34 -2.62 -8.73
C LYS A 2 19.01 -3.23 -9.21
N ASP A 3 19.02 -3.96 -10.33
CA ASP A 3 17.84 -4.58 -10.92
C ASP A 3 17.20 -5.65 -10.03
N ARG A 4 18.02 -6.40 -9.27
CA ARG A 4 17.53 -7.39 -8.31
C ARG A 4 16.92 -6.74 -7.06
N LEU A 5 17.49 -5.61 -6.61
CA LEU A 5 16.93 -4.83 -5.50
C LEU A 5 15.61 -4.16 -5.89
N LEU A 6 15.53 -3.59 -7.09
CA LEU A 6 14.29 -3.01 -7.63
C LEU A 6 13.22 -4.08 -7.83
N SER A 7 13.59 -5.27 -8.31
CA SER A 7 12.66 -6.39 -8.50
C SER A 7 12.13 -6.91 -7.16
N GLY A 8 12.99 -7.10 -6.15
CA GLY A 8 12.56 -7.50 -4.80
C GLY A 8 11.68 -6.44 -4.12
N LEU A 9 12.04 -5.16 -4.24
CA LEU A 9 11.23 -4.06 -3.71
C LEU A 9 9.86 -3.99 -4.39
N ASN A 10 9.80 -4.18 -5.71
CA ASN A 10 8.55 -4.21 -6.47
C ASN A 10 7.65 -5.38 -6.04
N THR A 11 8.20 -6.57 -5.77
CA THR A 11 7.44 -7.70 -5.23
C THR A 11 6.87 -7.41 -3.85
N VAL A 12 7.66 -6.81 -2.95
CA VAL A 12 7.19 -6.41 -1.61
C VAL A 12 6.10 -5.33 -1.70
N LEU A 13 6.29 -4.32 -2.56
CA LEU A 13 5.30 -3.28 -2.80
C LEU A 13 3.99 -3.86 -3.36
N MET A 14 4.09 -4.76 -4.34
CA MET A 14 2.95 -5.44 -4.94
C MET A 14 2.19 -6.26 -3.89
N PHE A 15 2.91 -7.01 -3.05
CA PHE A 15 2.31 -7.76 -1.94
C PHE A 15 1.63 -6.83 -0.94
N ASN A 16 2.28 -5.73 -0.56
CA ASN A 16 1.72 -4.74 0.35
C ASN A 16 0.46 -4.05 -0.25
N LEU A 17 0.43 -3.81 -1.55
CA LEU A 17 -0.73 -3.26 -2.26
C LEU A 17 -1.92 -4.23 -2.17
N PHE A 18 -1.71 -5.51 -2.46
CA PHE A 18 -2.75 -6.53 -2.32
C PHE A 18 -3.24 -6.64 -0.88
N PHE A 19 -2.34 -6.54 0.10
CA PHE A 19 -2.69 -6.54 1.52
C PHE A 19 -3.59 -5.34 1.88
N VAL A 20 -3.24 -4.12 1.43
CA VAL A 20 -4.06 -2.93 1.66
C VAL A 20 -5.44 -3.05 0.99
N LEU A 21 -5.50 -3.58 -0.23
CA LEU A 21 -6.77 -3.87 -0.91
C LEU A 21 -7.61 -4.90 -0.18
N PHE A 22 -6.99 -5.95 0.38
CA PHE A 22 -7.67 -6.95 1.19
C PHE A 22 -8.24 -6.32 2.47
N CYS A 23 -7.47 -5.49 3.16
CA CYS A 23 -7.95 -4.72 4.30
C CYS A 23 -9.14 -3.82 3.93
N PHE A 24 -9.13 -3.22 2.74
CA PHE A 24 -10.25 -2.42 2.24
C PHE A 24 -11.49 -3.29 1.96
N ALA A 25 -11.33 -4.48 1.39
CA ALA A 25 -12.45 -5.40 1.18
C ALA A 25 -13.05 -5.86 2.53
N TRP A 26 -12.21 -6.18 3.52
CA TRP A 26 -12.63 -6.47 4.88
C TRP A 26 -13.42 -5.30 5.49
N PHE A 27 -12.94 -4.07 5.30
CA PHE A 27 -13.64 -2.87 5.74
C PHE A 27 -15.04 -2.77 5.16
N ALA A 28 -15.19 -2.97 3.85
CA ALA A 28 -16.49 -2.93 3.18
C ALA A 28 -17.46 -3.96 3.77
N VAL A 29 -16.99 -5.19 4.02
CA VAL A 29 -17.78 -6.25 4.66
C VAL A 29 -18.15 -5.87 6.10
N ALA A 30 -17.19 -5.37 6.89
CA ALA A 30 -17.41 -4.96 8.28
C ALA A 30 -18.37 -3.76 8.39
N LEU A 31 -18.31 -2.82 7.44
CA LEU A 31 -19.21 -1.68 7.34
C LEU A 31 -20.65 -2.12 7.08
N ILE A 32 -20.85 -3.08 6.18
CA ILE A 32 -22.16 -3.71 5.93
C ILE A 32 -22.63 -4.51 7.15
N GLY A 33 -21.72 -5.19 7.86
CA GLY A 33 -22.05 -5.87 9.13
C GLY A 33 -22.55 -4.91 10.21
N ARG A 34 -21.92 -3.74 10.31
CA ARG A 34 -22.28 -2.70 11.29
C ARG A 34 -23.69 -2.16 11.08
N THR A 35 -24.16 -2.05 9.83
CA THR A 35 -25.55 -1.65 9.56
C THR A 35 -26.57 -2.70 10.00
N MET A 36 -26.16 -3.97 10.10
CA MET A 36 -26.97 -5.07 10.63
C MET A 36 -26.86 -5.26 12.16
N ASN A 37 -26.19 -4.33 12.88
CA ASN A 37 -25.90 -4.42 14.32
C ASN A 37 -25.07 -5.65 14.74
N ILE A 38 -24.46 -6.35 13.77
CA ILE A 38 -23.59 -7.48 14.03
C ILE A 38 -22.16 -6.94 13.99
N GLY A 39 -21.45 -7.04 15.12
CA GLY A 39 -20.03 -6.70 15.21
C GLY A 39 -19.17 -7.69 14.43
N LEU A 40 -19.24 -7.68 13.09
CA LEU A 40 -18.46 -8.53 12.17
C LEU A 40 -16.96 -8.17 12.16
N GLY A 41 -16.41 -7.73 13.29
CA GLY A 41 -15.01 -7.34 13.40
C GLY A 41 -14.71 -5.92 12.90
N PHE A 42 -15.69 -5.02 12.88
CA PHE A 42 -15.46 -3.59 12.62
C PHE A 42 -14.49 -2.98 13.64
N ASP A 43 -14.69 -3.24 14.94
CA ASP A 43 -13.78 -2.75 15.99
C ASP A 43 -12.40 -3.39 15.89
N LEU A 44 -12.32 -4.68 15.55
CA LEU A 44 -11.04 -5.36 15.33
C LEU A 44 -10.28 -4.73 14.14
N TRP A 45 -10.98 -4.50 13.02
CA TRP A 45 -10.40 -3.84 11.86
C TRP A 45 -9.96 -2.42 12.17
N TYR A 46 -10.76 -1.66 12.92
CA TYR A 46 -10.45 -0.28 13.31
C TYR A 46 -9.22 -0.24 14.21
N SER A 47 -9.11 -1.16 15.16
CA SER A 47 -7.91 -1.29 16.01
C SER A 47 -6.67 -1.75 15.23
N LEU A 48 -6.83 -2.52 14.16
CA LEU A 48 -5.74 -2.93 13.26
C LEU A 48 -5.35 -1.84 12.25
N TRP A 49 -6.20 -0.83 12.06
CA TRP A 49 -5.99 0.24 11.09
C TRP A 49 -4.75 1.07 11.41
N GLU A 50 -4.66 1.62 12.62
CA GLU A 50 -3.50 2.41 13.06
C GLU A 50 -2.18 1.65 13.01
N PRO A 51 -2.06 0.42 13.57
CA PRO A 51 -0.77 -0.26 13.63
C PRO A 51 -0.38 -1.01 12.35
N VAL A 52 -1.33 -1.40 11.49
CA VAL A 52 -1.03 -2.28 10.33
C VAL A 52 -1.34 -1.62 8.99
N ILE A 53 -2.51 -0.99 8.86
CA ILE A 53 -2.98 -0.49 7.56
C ILE A 53 -2.36 0.87 7.25
N MET A 54 -2.34 1.79 8.21
CA MET A 54 -1.75 3.11 8.06
C MET A 54 -0.25 3.06 7.70
N PRO A 55 0.59 2.23 8.35
CA PRO A 55 2.01 2.12 8.00
C PRO A 55 2.21 1.47 6.63
N SER A 56 1.37 0.48 6.26
CA SER A 56 1.42 -0.16 4.95
C SER A 56 1.16 0.84 3.81
N ILE A 57 0.13 1.68 3.95
CA ILE A 57 -0.15 2.76 3.00
C ILE A 57 1.04 3.73 2.92
N GLY A 58 1.66 4.06 4.05
CA GLY A 58 2.86 4.89 4.10
C GLY A 58 4.02 4.31 3.27
N ILE A 59 4.26 3.00 3.36
CA ILE A 59 5.28 2.31 2.57
C ILE A 59 4.94 2.33 1.07
N LEU A 60 3.68 2.07 0.70
CA LEU A 60 3.23 2.17 -0.70
C LEU A 60 3.45 3.56 -1.26
N MET A 61 3.04 4.58 -0.51
CA MET A 61 3.20 5.98 -0.91
C MET A 61 4.68 6.34 -1.04
N ALA A 62 5.53 5.97 -0.08
CA ALA A 62 6.97 6.20 -0.15
C ALA A 62 7.61 5.50 -1.36
N GLY A 63 7.24 4.24 -1.62
CA GLY A 63 7.72 3.49 -2.79
C GLY A 63 7.28 4.10 -4.12
N ALA A 64 6.03 4.55 -4.22
CA ALA A 64 5.51 5.25 -5.39
C ALA A 64 6.21 6.60 -5.61
N LEU A 65 6.43 7.37 -4.54
CA LEU A 65 7.15 8.65 -4.57
C LEU A 65 8.59 8.46 -5.02
N LEU A 66 9.32 7.50 -4.44
CA LEU A 66 10.69 7.20 -4.83
C LEU A 66 10.76 6.78 -6.31
N SER A 67 9.87 5.89 -6.75
CA SER A 67 9.79 5.45 -8.15
C SER A 67 9.53 6.62 -9.10
N GLY A 68 8.59 7.49 -8.75
CA GLY A 68 8.29 8.72 -9.50
C GLY A 68 9.48 9.67 -9.56
N LEU A 69 10.17 9.90 -8.43
CA LEU A 69 11.34 10.77 -8.33
C LEU A 69 12.50 10.23 -9.19
N PHE A 70 12.80 8.94 -9.08
CA PHE A 70 13.86 8.30 -9.87
C PHE A 70 13.56 8.37 -11.37
N SER A 71 12.30 8.15 -11.77
CA SER A 71 11.88 8.28 -13.16
C SER A 71 12.05 9.72 -13.66
N TRP A 72 11.63 10.72 -12.88
CA TRP A 72 11.77 12.13 -13.23
C TRP A 72 13.24 12.56 -13.36
N VAL A 73 14.09 12.17 -12.41
CA VAL A 73 15.53 12.47 -12.42
C VAL A 73 16.23 11.77 -13.60
N SER A 74 15.98 10.47 -13.82
CA SER A 74 16.55 9.75 -14.98
C SER A 74 16.12 10.39 -16.29
N LYS A 75 14.84 10.75 -16.43
CA LYS A 75 14.34 11.38 -17.65
C LYS A 75 14.98 12.76 -17.86
N LYS A 76 15.24 13.51 -16.79
CA LYS A 76 15.87 14.83 -16.89
C LYS A 76 17.37 14.76 -17.22
N ILE A 77 18.10 13.80 -16.65
CA ILE A 77 19.54 13.62 -16.89
C ILE A 77 19.84 12.91 -18.23
N LEU A 78 18.96 12.03 -18.70
CA LEU A 78 19.14 11.29 -19.97
C LEU A 78 18.57 12.00 -21.21
N THR A 79 17.89 13.15 -21.05
CA THR A 79 17.32 13.94 -22.17
C THR A 79 18.09 15.25 -22.40
N GLU A 80 19.42 15.19 -22.29
CA GLU A 80 20.31 16.27 -22.76
C GLU A 80 21.30 15.69 -23.78
N PRO A 81 21.08 15.85 -25.10
CA PRO A 81 22.16 15.97 -26.08
C PRO A 81 22.77 17.37 -26.07
#